data_AF-H0G8A9-F1
#
_entry.id   AF-H0G8A9-F1
#
_cell.length_a   1.000
_cell.length_b   1.000
_cell.length_c   1.000
_cell.angle_alpha   90.00
_cell.angle_beta   90.00
_cell.angle_gamma   90.00
#
_symmetry.space_group_name_H-M   'P 1'
#
loop_
_entity.id
_entity.type
_entity.pdbx_description
1 polymer ?
#
loop_
_entity_poly.entity_id
_entity_poly.type
_entity_poly.pdbx_seq_one_letter_code
_entity_poly.pdbx_strand_id
1 'polypeptide(L)'
;MNEAATVLGTADIQEILRLLPHRYPFLLVDRIIEIDDDNSAIGIKNVTANEPHFTGHFPEKPIMPGVLLIEGMAQTAGAICARKTGIGSNLVYFMTIDNARFRKPVVPGD
;
A
#
# COMPACT_ATOMS: atom_id res chain seq x y z
N MET A 1 -11.87 30.00 -16.17
CA MET A 1 -11.31 29.64 -14.85
C MET A 1 -10.08 28.81 -15.14
N ASN A 2 -8.92 29.26 -14.68
CA ASN A 2 -7.64 28.63 -14.99
C ASN A 2 -7.49 27.41 -14.07
N GLU A 3 -7.68 26.20 -14.58
CA GLU A 3 -7.29 24.98 -13.87
C GLU A 3 -5.77 24.99 -13.78
N ALA A 4 -5.22 25.48 -12.67
CA ALA A 4 -3.82 25.25 -12.36
C ALA A 4 -3.62 23.74 -12.26
N ALA A 5 -2.72 23.18 -13.05
CA ALA A 5 -2.40 21.77 -13.00
C ALA A 5 -1.97 21.40 -11.57
N THR A 6 -2.77 20.57 -10.88
CA THR A 6 -2.45 20.07 -9.55
C THR A 6 -1.21 19.20 -9.67
N VAL A 7 -0.09 19.64 -9.07
CA VAL A 7 1.14 18.85 -9.04
C VAL A 7 0.96 17.76 -7.99
N LEU A 8 0.70 16.54 -8.43
CA LEU A 8 0.54 15.38 -7.54
C LEU A 8 1.89 14.90 -7.01
N GLY A 9 1.91 14.53 -5.74
CA GLY A 9 3.10 14.02 -5.07
C GLY A 9 3.41 12.56 -5.41
N THR A 10 4.65 12.15 -5.11
CA THR A 10 5.10 10.75 -5.14
C THR A 10 5.86 10.43 -3.87
N ALA A 11 5.89 9.17 -3.45
CA ALA A 11 6.74 8.66 -2.39
C ALA A 11 7.44 7.36 -2.84
N ASP A 12 8.76 7.33 -2.75
CA ASP A 12 9.56 6.13 -2.99
C ASP A 12 9.70 5.29 -1.70
N ILE A 13 10.39 4.15 -1.80
CA ILE A 13 10.57 3.25 -0.66
C ILE A 13 11.29 3.91 0.53
N GLN A 14 12.21 4.86 0.30
CA GLN A 14 12.94 5.54 1.38
C GLN A 14 12.05 6.53 2.12
N GLU A 15 11.13 7.19 1.42
CA GLU A 15 10.09 8.00 2.04
C GLU A 15 9.07 7.12 2.79
N ILE A 16 8.58 6.05 2.17
CA ILE A 16 7.62 5.13 2.79
C ILE A 16 8.17 4.55 4.10
N LEU A 17 9.45 4.15 4.13
CA LEU A 17 10.11 3.63 5.35
C LEU A 17 10.21 4.65 6.49
N ARG A 18 10.21 5.96 6.19
CA ARG A 18 10.17 7.04 7.18
C ARG A 18 8.76 7.32 7.67
N LEU A 19 7.78 7.22 6.76
CA LEU A 19 6.37 7.47 7.06
C LEU A 19 5.75 6.34 7.88
N LEU A 20 6.03 5.09 7.51
CA LEU A 20 5.41 3.90 8.10
C LEU A 20 6.35 3.15 9.07
N PRO A 21 5.82 2.60 10.17
CA PRO A 21 6.59 1.73 11.07
C PRO A 21 6.77 0.30 10.52
N HIS A 22 5.97 -0.11 9.52
CA HIS A 22 5.99 -1.46 8.94
C HIS A 22 7.35 -1.83 8.33
N ARG A 23 7.76 -3.08 8.51
CA ARG A 23 9.02 -3.64 7.98
C ARG A 23 8.76 -5.04 7.44
N TYR A 24 9.75 -5.62 6.75
CA TYR A 24 9.67 -6.99 6.25
C TYR A 24 9.27 -7.99 7.37
N PRO A 25 8.35 -8.93 7.10
CA PRO A 25 7.68 -9.22 5.83
C PRO A 25 6.32 -8.51 5.64
N PHE A 26 6.04 -7.45 6.40
CA PHE A 26 4.72 -6.82 6.49
C PHE A 26 4.66 -5.37 6.02
N LEU A 27 5.68 -4.89 5.29
CA LEU A 27 5.57 -3.66 4.50
C LEU A 27 5.15 -4.06 3.08
N LEU A 28 3.97 -3.61 2.65
CA LEU A 28 3.27 -4.11 1.46
C LEU A 28 2.96 -2.99 0.45
N VAL A 29 3.75 -1.93 0.46
CA VAL A 29 3.68 -0.82 -0.51
C VAL A 29 5.10 -0.45 -0.92
N ASP A 30 5.40 -0.55 -2.21
CA ASP A 30 6.74 -0.31 -2.77
C ASP A 30 6.92 1.14 -3.22
N ARG A 31 5.83 1.77 -3.68
CA ARG A 31 5.79 3.16 -4.17
C ARG A 31 4.38 3.72 -4.02
N ILE A 32 4.27 5.03 -3.83
CA ILE A 32 2.99 5.75 -3.91
C ILE A 32 3.13 6.83 -4.98
N ILE A 33 2.14 6.92 -5.85
CA ILE A 33 2.04 7.94 -6.90
C ILE A 33 0.70 8.67 -6.80
N GLU A 34 0.56 9.76 -7.54
CA GLU A 34 -0.69 10.52 -7.63
C GLU A 34 -1.21 10.98 -6.26
N ILE A 35 -0.32 11.39 -5.36
CA ILE A 35 -0.69 11.84 -4.00
C ILE A 35 -1.34 13.23 -4.09
N ASP A 36 -2.64 13.27 -3.81
CA ASP A 36 -3.42 14.47 -3.55
C ASP A 36 -3.59 14.64 -2.05
N ASP A 37 -2.55 15.17 -1.40
CA ASP A 37 -2.51 15.41 0.05
C ASP A 37 -2.88 14.16 0.87
N ASP A 38 -3.87 14.24 1.76
CA ASP A 38 -4.50 13.12 2.46
C ASP A 38 -5.87 12.72 1.86
N ASN A 39 -6.26 13.31 0.73
CA ASN A 39 -7.53 13.06 0.06
C ASN A 39 -7.50 11.77 -0.79
N SER A 40 -6.44 11.56 -1.58
CA SER A 40 -6.29 10.34 -2.38
C SER A 40 -4.84 10.05 -2.78
N ALA A 41 -4.55 8.78 -3.11
CA ALA A 41 -3.28 8.35 -3.68
C ALA A 41 -3.41 6.95 -4.32
N ILE A 42 -2.41 6.58 -5.13
CA ILE A 42 -2.29 5.24 -5.72
C ILE A 42 -1.06 4.54 -5.14
N GLY A 43 -1.29 3.48 -4.36
CA GLY A 43 -0.25 2.59 -3.87
C GLY A 43 0.12 1.52 -4.90
N ILE A 44 1.41 1.27 -5.06
CA ILE A 44 1.96 0.23 -5.94
C ILE A 44 2.64 -0.82 -5.07
N LYS A 45 2.27 -2.07 -5.29
CA LYS A 45 2.90 -3.25 -4.71
C LYS A 45 3.16 -4.27 -5.81
N ASN A 46 4.43 -4.47 -6.15
CA ASN A 46 4.84 -5.49 -7.11
C ASN A 46 4.66 -6.86 -6.50
N VAL A 47 4.11 -7.82 -7.25
CA VAL A 47 3.88 -9.17 -6.75
C VAL A 47 4.90 -10.13 -7.35
N THR A 48 5.71 -10.77 -6.50
CA THR A 48 6.78 -11.68 -6.96
C THR A 48 6.69 -13.04 -6.27
N ALA A 49 7.03 -14.10 -7.00
CA ALA A 49 7.03 -15.47 -6.46
C ALA A 49 8.02 -15.64 -5.31
N ASN A 50 8.97 -14.70 -5.15
CA ASN A 50 9.97 -14.66 -4.10
C ASN A 50 9.46 -14.05 -2.77
N GLU A 51 8.15 -13.96 -2.56
CA GLU A 51 7.56 -13.46 -1.31
C GLU A 51 7.20 -14.60 -0.34
N PRO A 52 7.38 -14.39 0.98
CA PRO A 52 7.30 -15.48 1.96
C PRO A 52 5.93 -16.15 2.03
N HIS A 53 4.84 -15.41 1.79
CA HIS A 53 3.49 -15.96 1.87
C HIS A 53 3.17 -16.97 0.75
N PHE A 54 3.88 -16.92 -0.39
CA PHE A 54 3.67 -17.88 -1.48
C PHE A 54 4.19 -19.28 -1.16
N THR A 55 5.04 -19.45 -0.15
CA THR A 55 5.44 -20.77 0.36
C THR A 55 4.24 -21.58 0.89
N GLY A 56 3.17 -20.90 1.32
CA GLY A 56 1.98 -21.51 1.91
C GLY A 56 0.66 -21.14 1.23
N HIS A 57 0.61 -20.16 0.33
CA HIS A 57 -0.65 -19.67 -0.25
C HIS A 57 -0.62 -19.60 -1.79
N PHE A 58 -0.74 -20.72 -2.49
CA PHE A 58 -0.65 -22.12 -2.03
C PHE A 58 0.56 -22.79 -2.69
N PRO A 59 1.13 -23.87 -2.11
CA PRO A 59 2.41 -24.45 -2.57
C PRO A 59 2.51 -24.74 -4.08
N GLU A 60 1.42 -25.15 -4.73
CA GLU A 60 1.39 -25.45 -6.18
C GLU A 60 0.70 -24.35 -7.00
N LYS A 61 0.11 -23.36 -6.35
CA LYS A 61 -0.69 -22.30 -6.98
C LYS A 61 -0.53 -21.00 -6.19
N PRO A 62 0.53 -20.21 -6.46
CA PRO A 62 0.75 -18.96 -5.75
C PRO A 62 -0.36 -17.96 -6.06
N ILE A 63 -1.08 -17.52 -5.04
CA ILE A 63 -2.16 -16.53 -5.11
C ILE A 63 -1.92 -15.52 -4.01
N MET A 64 -1.91 -14.23 -4.32
CA MET A 64 -1.74 -13.20 -3.30
C MET A 64 -2.92 -13.28 -2.32
N PRO A 65 -2.70 -13.45 -1.00
CA PRO A 65 -3.80 -13.47 -0.05
C PRO A 65 -4.57 -12.15 -0.12
N GLY A 66 -5.89 -12.21 -0.29
CA GLY A 66 -6.72 -11.01 -0.45
C GLY A 66 -6.60 -10.04 0.72
N VAL A 67 -6.37 -10.56 1.93
CA VAL A 67 -6.12 -9.75 3.14
C VAL A 67 -4.86 -8.89 3.04
N LEU A 68 -3.83 -9.33 2.31
CA LEU A 68 -2.61 -8.53 2.09
C LEU A 68 -2.83 -7.41 1.07
N LEU A 69 -3.80 -7.55 0.16
CA LEU A 69 -4.25 -6.45 -0.71
C LEU A 69 -4.94 -5.36 0.12
N ILE A 70 -5.80 -5.75 1.06
CA ILE A 70 -6.45 -4.82 1.99
C ILE A 70 -5.40 -4.11 2.86
N GLU A 71 -4.43 -4.85 3.38
CA GLU A 71 -3.34 -4.28 4.17
C GLU A 71 -2.49 -3.28 3.36
N GLY A 72 -2.14 -3.59 2.11
CA GLY A 72 -1.43 -2.64 1.23
C GLY A 72 -2.22 -1.35 1.00
N MET A 73 -3.55 -1.44 0.84
CA MET A 73 -4.41 -0.25 0.75
C MET A 73 -4.40 0.56 2.07
N ALA A 74 -4.48 -0.12 3.21
CA ALA A 74 -4.43 0.53 4.52
C ALA A 74 -3.09 1.24 4.77
N GLN A 75 -1.97 0.61 4.39
CA GLN A 75 -0.63 1.19 4.49
C GLN A 75 -0.45 2.40 3.58
N THR A 76 -1.02 2.36 2.37
CA THR A 76 -1.01 3.50 1.45
C THR A 76 -1.74 4.69 2.07
N ALA A 77 -2.94 4.49 2.61
CA ALA A 77 -3.70 5.54 3.30
C ALA A 77 -2.94 6.05 4.55
N GLY A 78 -2.39 5.15 5.36
CA GLY A 78 -1.59 5.52 6.53
C GLY A 78 -0.37 6.37 6.17
N ALA A 79 0.30 6.07 5.07
CA ALA A 79 1.49 6.80 4.62
C ALA A 79 1.15 8.25 4.22
N ILE A 80 0.07 8.48 3.46
CA ILE A 80 -0.31 9.83 3.06
C ILE A 80 -0.82 10.67 4.23
N CYS A 81 -1.54 10.07 5.18
CA CYS A 81 -1.93 10.73 6.42
C CYS A 81 -0.71 11.14 7.28
N ALA A 82 0.27 10.24 7.41
CA ALA A 82 1.53 10.54 8.12
C ALA A 82 2.32 11.65 7.43
N ARG A 83 2.35 11.65 6.09
CA ARG A 83 3.03 12.67 5.27
C ARG A 83 2.38 14.05 5.46
N LYS A 84 1.05 14.12 5.44
CA LYS A 84 0.28 15.35 5.64
C LYS A 84 0.48 15.94 7.03
N THR A 85 0.36 15.11 8.06
CA THR A 85 0.50 15.57 9.45
C THR A 85 1.93 15.95 9.81
N GLY A 86 2.93 15.52 9.04
CA GLY A 86 4.36 15.68 9.38
C GLY A 86 4.79 14.81 10.56
N ILE A 87 3.92 13.91 11.05
CA ILE A 87 4.18 13.02 12.16
C ILE A 87 4.45 11.63 11.60
N GLY A 88 5.71 11.35 11.30
CA GLY A 88 6.15 10.04 10.81
C GLY A 88 6.17 8.98 11.91
N SER A 89 6.01 7.71 11.51
CA SER A 89 6.24 6.52 12.36
C SER A 89 5.33 6.35 13.58
N ASN A 90 4.22 7.08 13.68
CA ASN A 90 3.20 6.80 14.69
C ASN A 90 2.40 5.53 14.35
N LEU A 91 1.96 4.82 15.39
CA LEU A 91 1.10 3.66 15.22
C LEU A 91 -0.29 4.12 14.73
N VAL A 92 -0.63 3.75 13.50
CA VAL A 92 -1.98 3.94 12.95
C VAL A 92 -2.77 2.67 13.22
N TYR A 93 -3.93 2.81 13.85
CA TYR A 93 -4.84 1.69 14.10
C TYR A 93 -5.89 1.61 13.00
N PHE A 94 -5.94 0.46 12.32
CA PHE A 94 -6.93 0.20 11.30
C PHE A 94 -8.19 -0.42 11.95
N MET A 95 -9.27 0.36 12.03
CA MET A 95 -10.41 0.04 12.89
C MET A 95 -11.50 -0.79 12.20
N THR A 96 -11.82 -0.48 10.95
CA THR A 96 -12.94 -1.12 10.23
C THR A 96 -12.58 -1.36 8.77
N ILE A 97 -13.16 -2.42 8.21
CA ILE A 97 -13.11 -2.74 6.79
C ILE A 97 -14.56 -2.99 6.36
N ASP A 98 -15.05 -2.17 5.44
CA ASP A 98 -16.41 -2.27 4.91
C ASP A 98 -16.41 -2.54 3.42
N ASN A 99 -17.40 -3.31 2.95
CA ASN A 99 -17.67 -3.56 1.53
C ASN A 99 -16.50 -4.13 0.69
N ALA A 100 -15.53 -4.82 1.30
CA ALA A 100 -14.45 -5.48 0.58
C ALA A 100 -14.99 -6.62 -0.31
N ARG A 101 -14.64 -6.58 -1.61
CA ARG A 101 -15.02 -7.61 -2.61
C ARG A 101 -13.83 -7.93 -3.50
N PHE A 102 -13.37 -9.18 -3.48
CA PHE A 102 -12.31 -9.67 -4.36
C PHE A 102 -12.91 -10.23 -5.65
N ARG A 103 -12.51 -9.67 -6.80
CA ARG A 103 -13.09 -10.02 -8.11
C ARG A 103 -12.23 -10.95 -8.95
N LYS A 104 -10.91 -10.85 -8.82
CA LYS A 104 -9.91 -11.64 -9.56
C LYS A 104 -8.75 -11.97 -8.62
N PRO A 105 -8.14 -13.15 -8.75
CA PRO A 105 -6.88 -13.44 -8.06
C PRO A 105 -5.78 -12.54 -8.57
N VAL A 106 -4.89 -12.12 -7.68
CA VAL A 106 -3.62 -11.47 -8.00
C VAL A 106 -2.53 -12.53 -7.87
N VAL A 107 -1.58 -12.58 -8.80
CA VAL A 107 -0.57 -13.64 -8.93
C VAL A 107 0.83 -13.04 -9.13
N PRO A 108 1.91 -13.81 -8.93
CA PRO A 108 3.25 -13.35 -9.27
C PRO A 108 3.36 -12.83 -10.72
N GLY A 109 3.95 -11.64 -10.87
CA GLY A 109 4.10 -10.95 -12.15
C GLY A 109 3.10 -9.81 -12.38
N ASP A 110 2.06 -9.72 -11.54
CA ASP A 110 1.16 -8.56 -11.46
C ASP A 110 1.83 -7.34 -10.78
#